data_AF-A0A943BMH7-F1
#
_entry.id   AF-A0A943BMH7-F1
#
_cell.length_a   1.000
_cell.length_b   1.000
_cell.length_c   1.000
_cell.angle_alpha   90.00
_cell.angle_beta   90.00
_cell.angle_gamma   90.00
#
_symmetry.space_group_name_H-M   'P 1'
#
loop_
_entity.id
_entity.type
_entity.pdbx_description
1 polymer ?
#
loop_
_entity_poly.entity_id
_entity_poly.type
_entity_poly.pdbx_seq_one_letter_code
_entity_poly.pdbx_strand_id
1 'polypeptide(L)'
;MGNQSVISIEAVIDYIESHLDGKLELETVAEAVHYSKYHLHRLFTDTVGMTIHDYVQRRQLTEAAKLLAFSDKPIIEIAFICGYESQQSFSLAFKAMYKSPPAEYRENRSFYPLQLRFTLHRKPAAMEFTMQDIRLAKRDDISDWMNLMRLVIDGYPVMDEVDYLAKLEESIDENRALVLKDGNVLIGAMAFTYSPGSIEFLGVHPQYRNRGLQKLFLDALLETYLPGQEISTTTYRKQDKADTGHRDMLLQLGFAERELLTEFGYPTQRFVLPPKKQEDM
;
A
#
# COMPACT_ATOMS: atom_id res chain seq x y z
N MET A 1 -7.46 19.36 -3.18
CA MET A 1 -6.96 19.23 -4.56
C MET A 1 -8.08 19.53 -5.54
N GLY A 2 -7.81 20.27 -6.61
CA GLY A 2 -8.82 20.53 -7.65
C GLY A 2 -9.01 19.30 -8.56
N ASN A 3 -10.21 19.12 -9.10
CA ASN A 3 -10.52 18.03 -10.04
C ASN A 3 -9.52 17.96 -11.23
N GLN A 4 -9.03 19.12 -11.69
CA GLN A 4 -8.06 19.19 -12.79
C GLN A 4 -6.71 18.51 -12.48
N SER A 5 -6.19 18.61 -11.24
CA SER A 5 -4.94 17.93 -10.88
C SER A 5 -5.10 16.42 -10.84
N VAL A 6 -6.26 15.93 -10.43
CA VAL A 6 -6.56 14.49 -10.39
C VAL A 6 -6.61 13.92 -11.81
N ILE A 7 -7.28 14.62 -12.74
CA ILE A 7 -7.33 14.23 -14.15
C ILE A 7 -5.92 14.19 -14.76
N SER A 8 -5.10 15.21 -14.48
CA SER A 8 -3.71 15.23 -14.95
C SER A 8 -2.90 14.05 -14.44
N ILE A 9 -2.99 13.69 -13.15
CA ILE A 9 -2.25 12.54 -12.60
C ILE A 9 -2.79 11.21 -13.11
N GLU A 10 -4.09 11.09 -13.35
CA GLU A 10 -4.65 9.88 -13.96
C GLU A 10 -4.09 9.65 -15.37
N ALA A 11 -3.98 10.71 -16.18
CA ALA A 11 -3.35 10.63 -17.50
C ALA A 11 -1.86 10.24 -17.42
N VAL A 12 -1.15 10.69 -16.39
CA VAL A 12 0.25 10.29 -16.11
C VAL A 12 0.30 8.80 -15.76
N ILE A 13 -0.59 8.31 -14.90
CA ILE A 13 -0.69 6.88 -14.58
C ILE A 13 -0.99 6.08 -15.84
N ASP A 14 -1.96 6.49 -16.66
CA ASP A 14 -2.28 5.84 -17.94
C ASP A 14 -1.06 5.72 -18.84
N TYR A 15 -0.31 6.81 -19.00
CA TYR A 15 0.89 6.83 -19.81
C TYR A 15 1.96 5.88 -19.26
N ILE A 16 2.19 5.87 -17.94
CA ILE A 16 3.14 4.94 -17.31
C ILE A 16 2.70 3.49 -17.56
N GLU A 17 1.44 3.16 -17.32
CA GLU A 17 0.91 1.80 -17.44
C GLU A 17 0.99 1.26 -18.88
N SER A 18 0.84 2.10 -19.89
CA SER A 18 0.99 1.70 -21.29
C SER A 18 2.45 1.60 -21.76
N HIS A 19 3.41 2.02 -20.93
CA HIS A 19 4.85 2.04 -21.25
C HIS A 19 5.69 1.39 -20.14
N LEU A 20 5.15 0.39 -19.43
CA LEU A 20 5.90 -0.38 -18.44
C LEU A 20 6.96 -1.29 -19.09
N ASP A 21 6.77 -1.63 -20.36
CA ASP A 21 7.72 -2.41 -21.15
C ASP A 21 8.89 -1.53 -21.59
N GLY A 22 10.09 -1.85 -21.10
CA GLY A 22 11.31 -1.12 -21.41
C GLY A 22 11.60 0.04 -20.46
N LYS A 23 12.55 0.90 -20.84
CA LYS A 23 13.03 1.99 -20.00
C LYS A 23 12.11 3.21 -20.12
N LEU A 24 11.52 3.64 -19.01
CA LEU A 24 10.69 4.84 -18.96
C LEU A 24 11.50 6.02 -18.41
N GLU A 25 11.71 7.04 -19.24
CA GLU A 25 12.35 8.29 -18.83
C GLU A 25 11.28 9.31 -18.38
N LEU A 26 11.51 9.96 -17.23
CA LEU A 26 10.58 10.94 -16.65
C LEU A 26 10.36 12.15 -17.58
N GLU A 27 11.39 12.48 -18.35
CA GLU A 27 11.42 13.42 -19.47
C GLU A 27 10.24 13.19 -20.41
N THR A 28 10.10 11.95 -20.91
CA THR A 28 9.11 11.57 -21.90
C THR A 28 7.70 11.66 -21.33
N VAL A 29 7.53 11.24 -20.07
CA VAL A 29 6.25 11.36 -19.36
C VAL A 29 5.87 12.84 -19.23
N ALA A 30 6.80 13.68 -18.77
CA ALA A 30 6.57 15.11 -18.55
C ALA A 30 6.24 15.87 -19.84
N GLU A 31 6.94 15.56 -20.93
CA GLU A 31 6.66 16.11 -22.26
C GLU A 31 5.27 15.69 -22.78
N ALA A 32 4.90 14.42 -22.62
CA ALA A 32 3.60 13.89 -23.04
C ALA A 32 2.42 14.55 -22.32
N VAL A 33 2.60 15.01 -21.09
CA VAL A 33 1.56 15.70 -20.30
C VAL A 33 1.76 17.22 -20.20
N HIS A 34 2.70 17.79 -20.96
CA HIS A 34 3.00 19.22 -21.03
C HIS A 34 3.32 19.87 -19.66
N TYR A 35 4.00 19.15 -18.77
CA TYR A 35 4.49 19.67 -17.49
C TYR A 35 6.01 19.72 -17.44
N SER A 36 6.57 20.58 -16.58
CA SER A 36 7.98 20.44 -16.21
C SER A 36 8.17 19.22 -15.30
N LYS A 37 9.32 18.55 -15.38
CA LYS A 37 9.64 17.36 -14.55
C LYS A 37 9.45 17.61 -13.06
N TYR A 38 9.93 18.77 -12.57
CA TYR A 38 9.81 19.14 -11.16
C TYR A 38 8.35 19.30 -10.72
N HIS A 39 7.53 19.94 -11.57
CA HIS A 39 6.11 20.11 -11.26
C HIS A 39 5.38 18.77 -11.28
N LEU A 40 5.63 17.94 -12.29
CA LEU A 40 5.02 16.62 -12.42
C LEU A 40 5.40 15.71 -11.23
N HIS A 41 6.68 15.66 -10.86
CA HIS A 41 7.15 14.86 -9.73
C HIS A 41 6.48 15.28 -8.41
N ARG A 42 6.40 16.59 -8.15
CA ARG A 42 5.73 17.12 -6.95
C ARG A 42 4.25 16.79 -6.99
N LEU A 43 3.57 17.07 -8.09
CA LEU A 43 2.14 16.84 -8.22
C LEU A 43 1.77 15.37 -8.03
N PHE A 44 2.54 14.45 -8.61
CA PHE A 44 2.34 13.01 -8.47
C PHE A 44 2.57 12.57 -7.02
N THR A 45 3.71 12.93 -6.43
CA THR A 45 4.04 12.59 -5.04
C THR A 45 3.03 13.14 -4.05
N ASP A 46 2.61 14.41 -4.20
CA ASP A 46 1.60 15.03 -3.34
C ASP A 46 0.25 14.31 -3.48
N THR A 47 -0.06 13.80 -4.67
CA THR A 47 -1.33 13.13 -4.98
C THR A 47 -1.38 11.68 -4.51
N VAL A 48 -0.34 10.87 -4.71
CA VAL A 48 -0.39 9.43 -4.39
C VAL A 48 0.53 9.00 -3.26
N GLY A 49 1.37 9.90 -2.75
CA GLY A 49 2.30 9.63 -1.66
C GLY A 49 3.52 8.79 -2.06
N MET A 50 3.82 8.69 -3.36
CA MET A 50 4.96 7.93 -3.90
C MET A 50 5.57 8.69 -5.07
N THR A 51 6.88 8.57 -5.26
CA THR A 51 7.53 9.17 -6.44
C THR A 51 7.18 8.41 -7.72
N ILE A 52 7.28 9.08 -8.87
CA ILE A 52 7.05 8.43 -10.18
C ILE A 52 8.07 7.31 -10.40
N HIS A 53 9.33 7.54 -10.05
CA HIS A 53 10.40 6.55 -10.18
C HIS A 53 10.07 5.27 -9.39
N ASP A 54 9.68 5.41 -8.12
CA ASP A 54 9.37 4.25 -7.28
C ASP A 54 8.12 3.53 -7.77
N TYR A 55 7.10 4.28 -8.22
CA TYR A 55 5.90 3.69 -8.81
C TYR A 55 6.24 2.84 -10.04
N VAL A 56 7.00 3.38 -10.99
CA VAL A 56 7.44 2.69 -12.21
C VAL A 56 8.24 1.44 -11.85
N GLN A 57 9.26 1.57 -10.99
CA GLN A 57 10.10 0.45 -10.60
C GLN A 57 9.29 -0.69 -9.96
N ARG A 58 8.39 -0.36 -9.03
CA ARG A 58 7.55 -1.39 -8.37
C ARG A 58 6.55 -2.02 -9.33
N ARG A 59 6.00 -1.26 -10.28
CA ARG A 59 5.14 -1.80 -11.34
C ARG A 59 5.89 -2.73 -12.27
N GLN A 60 7.07 -2.34 -12.74
CA GLN A 60 7.93 -3.19 -13.58
C GLN A 60 8.35 -4.47 -12.87
N LEU A 61 8.74 -4.40 -11.60
CA LEU A 61 9.06 -5.58 -10.80
C LEU A 61 7.84 -6.48 -10.56
N THR A 62 6.64 -5.90 -10.43
CA THR A 62 5.40 -6.66 -10.34
C THR A 62 5.10 -7.43 -11.63
N GLU A 63 5.26 -6.80 -12.81
CA GLU A 63 5.12 -7.51 -14.09
C GLU A 63 6.23 -8.58 -14.28
N ALA A 64 7.45 -8.30 -13.83
CA ALA A 64 8.53 -9.28 -13.81
C ALA A 64 8.17 -10.51 -12.97
N ALA A 65 7.62 -10.30 -11.77
CA ALA A 65 7.18 -11.38 -10.88
C ALA A 65 6.08 -12.24 -11.52
N LYS A 66 5.13 -11.63 -12.24
CA LYS A 66 4.14 -12.39 -13.03
C LYS A 66 4.80 -13.25 -14.09
N LEU A 67 5.72 -12.69 -14.87
CA LEU A 67 6.45 -13.43 -15.91
C LEU A 67 7.28 -14.57 -15.32
N LEU A 68 7.90 -14.36 -14.15
CA LEU A 68 8.65 -15.41 -13.45
C LEU A 68 7.75 -16.53 -12.94
N ALA A 69 6.56 -16.22 -12.43
CA ALA A 69 5.66 -17.20 -11.85
C ALA A 69 4.86 -18.00 -12.90
N PHE A 70 4.51 -17.34 -14.02
CA PHE A 70 3.53 -17.87 -14.98
C PHE A 70 4.09 -18.12 -16.38
N SER A 71 5.40 -18.01 -16.59
CA SER A 71 6.03 -18.30 -17.88
C SER A 71 7.44 -18.90 -17.73
N ASP A 72 7.94 -19.50 -18.81
CA ASP A 72 9.29 -20.09 -18.87
C ASP A 72 10.33 -19.14 -19.50
N LYS A 73 10.00 -17.85 -19.69
CA LYS A 73 10.91 -16.87 -20.32
C LYS A 73 12.26 -16.82 -19.58
N PRO A 74 13.41 -16.75 -20.25
CA PRO A 74 14.70 -16.58 -19.58
C PRO A 74 14.74 -15.33 -18.68
N ILE A 75 15.41 -15.42 -17.52
CA ILE A 75 15.49 -14.30 -16.55
C ILE A 75 16.09 -13.04 -17.19
N ILE A 76 17.07 -13.20 -18.08
CA ILE A 76 17.66 -12.09 -18.83
C ILE A 76 16.66 -11.39 -19.76
N GLU A 77 15.77 -12.14 -20.41
CA GLU A 77 14.72 -11.56 -21.25
C GLU A 77 13.71 -10.79 -20.41
N ILE A 78 13.31 -11.35 -19.26
CA ILE A 78 12.42 -10.67 -18.31
C ILE A 78 13.06 -9.36 -17.82
N ALA A 79 14.36 -9.38 -17.51
CA ALA A 79 15.08 -8.16 -17.12
C ALA A 79 14.98 -7.06 -18.19
N PHE A 80 15.21 -7.40 -19.46
CA PHE A 80 15.10 -6.44 -20.56
C PHE A 80 13.68 -5.95 -20.80
N ILE A 81 12.68 -6.83 -20.73
CA ILE A 81 11.25 -6.47 -20.83
C ILE A 81 10.90 -5.44 -19.75
N CYS A 82 11.39 -5.63 -18.53
CA CYS A 82 11.14 -4.73 -17.41
C CYS A 82 12.07 -3.50 -17.36
N GLY A 83 12.79 -3.19 -18.44
CA GLY A 83 13.58 -1.97 -18.59
C GLY A 83 14.97 -1.98 -17.94
N TYR A 84 15.47 -3.13 -17.49
CA TYR A 84 16.81 -3.25 -16.93
C TYR A 84 17.86 -3.51 -18.01
N GLU A 85 19.02 -2.85 -17.92
CA GLU A 85 20.12 -3.01 -18.89
C GLU A 85 20.94 -4.31 -18.68
N SER A 86 20.76 -5.00 -17.56
CA SER A 86 21.45 -6.26 -17.29
C SER A 86 20.69 -7.15 -16.30
N GLN A 87 20.84 -8.48 -16.45
CA GLN A 87 20.27 -9.47 -15.51
C GLN A 87 20.77 -9.24 -14.08
N GLN A 88 22.02 -8.80 -13.90
CA GLN A 88 22.61 -8.55 -12.58
C GLN A 88 21.90 -7.40 -11.86
N SER A 89 21.70 -6.27 -12.55
CA SER A 89 20.98 -5.11 -11.98
C SER A 89 19.53 -5.47 -11.62
N PHE A 90 18.84 -6.20 -12.50
CA PHE A 90 17.50 -6.73 -12.25
C PHE A 90 17.48 -7.65 -11.03
N SER A 91 18.38 -8.63 -10.96
CA SER A 91 18.40 -9.61 -9.86
C SER A 91 18.65 -8.95 -8.50
N LEU A 92 19.49 -7.91 -8.45
CA LEU A 92 19.71 -7.12 -7.23
C LEU A 92 18.46 -6.35 -6.81
N ALA A 93 17.82 -5.65 -7.74
CA ALA A 93 16.60 -4.89 -7.46
C ALA A 93 15.43 -5.81 -7.06
N PHE A 94 15.25 -6.92 -7.79
CA PHE A 94 14.23 -7.92 -7.53
C PHE A 94 14.42 -8.53 -6.14
N LYS A 95 15.63 -9.02 -5.83
CA LYS A 95 15.94 -9.57 -4.51
C LYS A 95 15.77 -8.55 -3.39
N ALA A 96 16.10 -7.28 -3.63
CA ALA A 96 15.93 -6.22 -2.64
C ALA A 96 14.46 -5.99 -2.27
N MET A 97 13.53 -6.14 -3.22
CA MET A 97 12.10 -5.94 -2.99
C MET A 97 11.38 -7.22 -2.53
N TYR A 98 11.57 -8.32 -3.27
CA TYR A 98 10.89 -9.62 -3.07
C TYR A 98 11.58 -10.53 -2.03
N LYS A 99 12.78 -10.15 -1.56
CA LYS A 99 13.61 -10.91 -0.59
C LYS A 99 14.08 -12.28 -1.07
N SER A 100 13.71 -12.68 -2.29
CA SER A 100 14.15 -13.89 -2.96
C SER A 100 14.74 -13.55 -4.34
N PRO A 101 15.83 -14.20 -4.78
CA PRO A 101 16.35 -14.06 -6.14
C PRO A 101 15.33 -14.51 -7.21
N PRO A 102 15.39 -13.98 -8.45
CA PRO A 102 14.42 -14.32 -9.49
C PRO A 102 14.26 -15.82 -9.79
N ALA A 103 15.36 -16.59 -9.77
CA ALA A 103 15.33 -18.03 -10.05
C ALA A 103 14.58 -18.80 -8.95
N GLU A 104 14.85 -18.49 -7.69
CA GLU A 104 14.19 -19.10 -6.54
C GLU A 104 12.70 -18.69 -6.49
N TYR A 105 12.39 -17.42 -6.78
CA TYR A 105 11.02 -16.94 -6.89
C TYR A 105 10.21 -17.71 -7.94
N ARG A 106 10.81 -18.01 -9.10
CA ARG A 106 10.19 -18.82 -10.16
C ARG A 106 9.88 -20.24 -9.69
N GLU A 107 10.81 -20.88 -9.00
CA GLU A 107 10.63 -22.25 -8.50
C GLU A 107 9.47 -22.33 -7.49
N ASN A 108 9.35 -21.32 -6.63
CA ASN A 108 8.31 -21.26 -5.61
C ASN A 108 6.90 -20.97 -6.17
N ARG A 109 6.80 -20.40 -7.39
CA ARG A 109 5.53 -20.03 -8.07
C ARG A 109 4.54 -19.21 -7.23
N SER A 110 5.02 -18.50 -6.21
CA SER A 110 4.20 -17.66 -5.34
C SER A 110 4.23 -16.22 -5.84
N PHE A 111 3.26 -15.86 -6.67
CA PHE A 111 3.11 -14.49 -7.17
C PHE A 111 2.41 -13.61 -6.14
N TYR A 112 2.99 -12.45 -5.86
CA TYR A 112 2.31 -11.35 -5.19
C TYR A 112 2.77 -10.00 -5.77
N PRO A 113 1.87 -9.00 -5.88
CA PRO A 113 2.24 -7.69 -6.41
C PRO A 113 2.91 -6.80 -5.36
N LEU A 114 3.92 -6.04 -5.76
CA LEU A 114 4.52 -4.98 -4.92
C LEU A 114 3.76 -3.65 -5.05
N GLN A 115 3.14 -3.46 -6.21
CA GLN A 115 2.35 -2.29 -6.56
C GLN A 115 1.37 -2.68 -7.67
N LEU A 116 0.13 -2.24 -7.54
CA LEU A 116 -0.88 -2.30 -8.59
C LEU A 116 -1.23 -0.91 -9.08
N ARG A 117 -2.02 -0.84 -10.15
CA ARG A 117 -2.39 0.40 -10.80
C ARG A 117 -3.15 1.27 -9.82
N PHE A 118 -2.69 2.50 -9.62
CA PHE A 118 -3.48 3.45 -8.85
C PHE A 118 -4.73 3.85 -9.62
N THR A 119 -5.85 3.86 -8.92
CA THR A 119 -7.12 4.42 -9.37
C THR A 119 -7.41 5.62 -8.50
N LEU A 120 -7.77 6.76 -9.11
CA LEU A 120 -8.01 8.01 -8.39
C LEU A 120 -9.48 8.36 -8.35
N HIS A 121 -9.88 9.08 -7.31
CA HIS A 121 -11.22 9.61 -7.17
C HIS A 121 -11.30 11.04 -7.70
N ARG A 122 -11.94 11.21 -8.87
CA ARG A 122 -12.04 12.50 -9.59
C ARG A 122 -12.83 13.58 -8.84
N LYS A 123 -13.81 13.20 -8.01
CA LYS A 123 -14.74 14.15 -7.37
C LYS A 123 -14.84 13.98 -5.84
N PRO A 124 -13.77 14.26 -5.08
CA PRO A 124 -13.84 14.19 -3.62
C PRO A 124 -14.99 15.06 -3.11
N ALA A 125 -15.88 14.48 -2.31
CA ALA A 125 -17.09 15.14 -1.85
C ALA A 125 -16.86 15.88 -0.52
N ALA A 126 -16.04 15.32 0.36
CA ALA A 126 -15.69 15.92 1.66
C ALA A 126 -14.28 16.53 1.70
N MET A 127 -14.16 17.68 2.37
CA MET A 127 -12.88 18.34 2.63
C MET A 127 -12.24 17.87 3.94
N GLU A 128 -13.04 17.47 4.92
CA GLU A 128 -12.61 17.02 6.26
C GLU A 128 -13.41 15.78 6.68
N PHE A 129 -12.81 14.95 7.53
CA PHE A 129 -13.41 13.73 8.07
C PHE A 129 -13.21 13.66 9.58
N THR A 130 -14.18 13.08 10.27
CA THR A 130 -14.19 12.91 11.73
C THR A 130 -14.41 11.45 12.10
N MET A 131 -14.21 11.10 13.37
CA MET A 131 -14.44 9.73 13.85
C MET A 131 -15.90 9.28 13.68
N GLN A 132 -16.84 10.22 13.64
CA GLN A 132 -18.26 9.92 13.44
C GLN A 132 -18.57 9.42 12.02
N ASP A 133 -17.69 9.70 11.06
CA ASP A 133 -17.80 9.23 9.69
C ASP A 133 -17.30 7.78 9.53
N ILE A 134 -16.55 7.27 10.50
CA ILE A 134 -16.09 5.88 10.55
C ILE A 134 -17.20 4.99 11.08
N ARG A 135 -17.48 3.91 10.36
CA ARG A 135 -18.49 2.92 10.76
C ARG A 135 -17.96 1.50 10.64
N LEU A 136 -18.64 0.56 11.29
CA LEU A 136 -18.45 -0.86 11.04
C LEU A 136 -18.72 -1.19 9.57
N ALA A 137 -17.86 -2.02 9.02
CA ALA A 137 -17.97 -2.57 7.67
C ALA A 137 -19.17 -3.52 7.58
N LYS A 138 -19.74 -3.64 6.39
CA LYS A 138 -20.81 -4.58 6.07
C LYS A 138 -20.36 -5.49 4.92
N ARG A 139 -21.07 -6.60 4.71
CA ARG A 139 -20.79 -7.53 3.60
C ARG A 139 -20.77 -6.83 2.23
N ASP A 140 -21.64 -5.85 2.02
CA ASP A 140 -21.66 -5.07 0.77
C ASP A 140 -20.42 -4.17 0.58
N ASP A 141 -19.63 -3.90 1.63
CA ASP A 141 -18.37 -3.15 1.52
C ASP A 141 -17.19 -4.02 1.06
N ILE A 142 -17.31 -5.36 1.03
CA ILE A 142 -16.20 -6.28 0.74
C ILE A 142 -15.56 -5.96 -0.62
N SER A 143 -16.37 -5.75 -1.65
CA SER A 143 -15.86 -5.44 -2.99
C SER A 143 -15.03 -4.15 -2.99
N ASP A 144 -15.54 -3.09 -2.35
CA ASP A 144 -14.84 -1.81 -2.24
C ASP A 144 -13.57 -1.92 -1.38
N TRP A 145 -13.63 -2.72 -0.31
CA TRP A 145 -12.50 -3.00 0.56
C TRP A 145 -11.38 -3.71 -0.20
N MET A 146 -11.70 -4.75 -0.96
CA MET A 146 -10.70 -5.48 -1.77
C MET A 146 -10.09 -4.57 -2.83
N ASN A 147 -10.87 -3.65 -3.40
CA ASN A 147 -10.33 -2.63 -4.30
C ASN A 147 -9.37 -1.67 -3.58
N LEU A 148 -9.72 -1.21 -2.38
CA LEU A 148 -8.80 -0.40 -1.56
C LEU A 148 -7.52 -1.17 -1.20
N MET A 149 -7.65 -2.43 -0.77
CA MET A 149 -6.51 -3.28 -0.41
C MET A 149 -5.50 -3.35 -1.57
N ARG A 150 -5.98 -3.57 -2.81
CA ARG A 150 -5.13 -3.58 -4.02
C ARG A 150 -4.43 -2.24 -4.27
N LEU A 151 -5.04 -1.11 -3.88
CA LEU A 151 -4.42 0.22 -3.98
C LEU A 151 -3.36 0.48 -2.91
N VAL A 152 -3.37 -0.27 -1.81
CA VAL A 152 -2.44 -0.11 -0.67
C VAL A 152 -1.57 -1.33 -0.44
N ILE A 153 -1.50 -2.21 -1.44
CA ILE A 153 -0.72 -3.46 -1.39
C ILE A 153 0.76 -3.22 -1.07
N ASP A 154 1.24 -2.00 -1.33
CA ASP A 154 2.59 -1.56 -0.99
C ASP A 154 2.89 -1.58 0.51
N GLY A 155 1.88 -1.71 1.39
CA GLY A 155 2.02 -1.92 2.83
C GLY A 155 2.00 -3.37 3.30
N TYR A 156 1.61 -4.30 2.44
CA TYR A 156 1.30 -5.69 2.81
C TYR A 156 1.98 -6.66 1.83
N PRO A 157 3.29 -6.91 2.00
CA PRO A 157 4.00 -7.84 1.14
C PRO A 157 3.44 -9.26 1.35
N VAL A 158 3.44 -10.08 0.28
CA VAL A 158 2.96 -11.48 0.31
C VAL A 158 1.47 -11.62 0.65
N MET A 159 0.65 -10.63 0.30
CA MET A 159 -0.80 -10.74 0.49
C MET A 159 -1.42 -11.79 -0.44
N ASP A 160 -1.94 -12.87 0.14
CA ASP A 160 -2.84 -13.81 -0.53
C ASP A 160 -4.27 -13.29 -0.47
N GLU A 161 -4.86 -12.94 -1.61
CA GLU A 161 -6.19 -12.34 -1.66
C GLU A 161 -7.30 -13.31 -1.23
N VAL A 162 -7.15 -14.62 -1.43
CA VAL A 162 -8.17 -15.62 -1.10
C VAL A 162 -8.22 -15.83 0.41
N ASP A 163 -7.05 -16.05 1.02
CA ASP A 163 -6.95 -16.19 2.47
C ASP A 163 -7.35 -14.89 3.19
N TYR A 164 -6.99 -13.74 2.62
CA TYR A 164 -7.38 -12.45 3.16
C TYR A 164 -8.89 -12.21 3.11
N LEU A 165 -9.52 -12.54 1.98
CA LEU A 165 -10.96 -12.39 1.83
C LEU A 165 -11.71 -13.19 2.89
N ALA A 166 -11.32 -14.44 3.13
CA ALA A 166 -11.94 -15.26 4.17
C ALA A 166 -11.83 -14.64 5.57
N LYS A 167 -10.65 -14.09 5.92
CA LYS A 167 -10.42 -13.40 7.20
C LYS A 167 -11.17 -12.08 7.31
N LEU A 168 -11.29 -11.33 6.20
CA LEU A 168 -12.05 -10.09 6.15
C LEU A 168 -13.54 -10.37 6.41
N GLU A 169 -14.08 -11.41 5.78
CA GLU A 169 -15.46 -11.84 5.98
C GLU A 169 -15.78 -12.16 7.43
N GLU A 170 -14.91 -12.93 8.09
CA GLU A 170 -14.99 -13.23 9.53
C GLU A 170 -14.91 -11.94 10.37
N SER A 171 -13.97 -11.05 10.04
CA SER A 171 -13.80 -9.78 10.75
C SER A 171 -15.01 -8.86 10.62
N ILE A 172 -15.70 -8.88 9.48
CA ILE A 172 -16.95 -8.13 9.29
C ILE A 172 -18.06 -8.71 10.17
N ASP A 173 -18.24 -10.03 10.18
CA ASP A 173 -19.27 -10.69 10.97
C ASP A 173 -19.08 -10.49 12.47
N GLU A 174 -17.83 -10.40 12.92
CA GLU A 174 -17.46 -10.18 14.32
C GLU A 174 -17.37 -8.70 14.73
N ASN A 175 -17.77 -7.77 13.87
CA ASN A 175 -17.66 -6.32 14.10
C ASN A 175 -16.23 -5.87 14.44
N ARG A 176 -15.26 -6.40 13.70
CA ARG A 176 -13.81 -6.14 13.81
C ARG A 176 -13.23 -5.41 12.59
N ALA A 177 -14.10 -4.85 11.76
CA ALA A 177 -13.74 -4.16 10.53
C ALA A 177 -14.41 -2.79 10.47
N LEU A 178 -13.63 -1.73 10.23
CA LEU A 178 -14.05 -0.34 10.13
C LEU A 178 -13.82 0.18 8.71
N VAL A 179 -14.71 1.04 8.23
CA VAL A 179 -14.59 1.70 6.92
C VAL A 179 -14.92 3.18 7.02
N LEU A 180 -14.32 3.94 6.10
CA LEU A 180 -14.61 5.35 5.85
C LEU A 180 -14.84 5.55 4.34
N LYS A 181 -15.92 6.23 3.99
CA LYS A 181 -16.28 6.53 2.59
C LYS A 181 -16.29 8.03 2.32
N ASP A 182 -15.89 8.42 1.12
CA ASP A 182 -16.11 9.75 0.53
C ASP A 182 -17.07 9.59 -0.65
N GLY A 183 -18.33 9.97 -0.45
CA GLY A 183 -19.42 9.59 -1.35
C GLY A 183 -19.54 8.07 -1.46
N ASN A 184 -19.36 7.53 -2.66
CA ASN A 184 -19.43 6.09 -2.92
C ASN A 184 -18.06 5.40 -2.89
N VAL A 185 -16.96 6.13 -2.70
CA VAL A 185 -15.63 5.55 -2.70
C VAL A 185 -15.19 5.24 -1.28
N LEU A 186 -14.75 4.00 -1.06
CA LEU A 186 -14.11 3.60 0.18
C LEU A 186 -12.67 4.14 0.20
N ILE A 187 -12.42 5.09 1.10
CA ILE A 187 -11.16 5.84 1.18
C ILE A 187 -10.27 5.39 2.32
N GLY A 188 -10.81 4.63 3.27
CA GLY A 188 -10.03 4.00 4.31
C GLY A 188 -10.74 2.80 4.92
N ALA A 189 -9.96 1.86 5.40
CA ALA A 189 -10.43 0.67 6.09
C ALA A 189 -9.44 0.19 7.13
N MET A 190 -9.94 -0.42 8.21
CA MET A 190 -9.13 -1.00 9.27
C MET A 190 -9.75 -2.32 9.75
N ALA A 191 -8.99 -3.40 9.77
CA ALA A 191 -9.35 -4.65 10.46
C ALA A 191 -8.49 -4.81 11.71
N PHE A 192 -9.07 -5.35 12.79
CA PHE A 192 -8.40 -5.46 14.08
C PHE A 192 -8.84 -6.69 14.89
N THR A 193 -8.14 -7.00 15.97
CA THR A 193 -8.50 -8.03 16.95
C THR A 193 -8.78 -7.41 18.32
N TYR A 194 -9.71 -8.01 19.10
CA TYR A 194 -10.07 -7.50 20.42
C TYR A 194 -9.10 -7.90 21.54
N SER A 195 -8.51 -9.11 21.47
CA SER A 195 -7.65 -9.64 22.53
C SER A 195 -6.69 -10.71 21.97
N PRO A 196 -5.36 -10.45 21.93
CA PRO A 196 -4.74 -9.15 22.19
C PRO A 196 -5.19 -8.10 21.17
N GLY A 197 -5.14 -6.82 21.55
CA GLY A 197 -5.40 -5.71 20.63
C GLY A 197 -4.36 -5.67 19.51
N SER A 198 -4.80 -5.84 18.27
CA SER A 198 -3.92 -5.77 17.10
C SER A 198 -4.63 -5.14 15.91
N ILE A 199 -3.92 -4.34 15.14
CA ILE A 199 -4.35 -3.92 13.80
C ILE A 199 -3.86 -5.01 12.85
N GLU A 200 -4.78 -5.67 12.15
CA GLU A 200 -4.48 -6.68 11.12
C GLU A 200 -4.39 -6.05 9.73
N PHE A 201 -5.10 -4.94 9.54
CA PHE A 201 -5.05 -4.14 8.32
C PHE A 201 -5.39 -2.69 8.65
N LEU A 202 -4.68 -1.76 8.04
CA LEU A 202 -4.98 -0.35 7.94
C LEU A 202 -4.59 0.12 6.53
N GLY A 203 -5.60 0.45 5.74
CA GLY A 203 -5.45 0.96 4.39
C GLY A 203 -6.06 2.34 4.27
N VAL A 204 -5.32 3.28 3.66
CA VAL A 204 -5.85 4.58 3.26
C VAL A 204 -5.56 4.79 1.78
N HIS A 205 -6.61 5.16 1.05
CA HIS A 205 -6.54 5.40 -0.39
C HIS A 205 -5.41 6.41 -0.69
N PRO A 206 -4.53 6.17 -1.68
CA PRO A 206 -3.35 6.98 -1.94
C PRO A 206 -3.60 8.51 -1.95
N GLN A 207 -4.66 8.94 -2.62
CA GLN A 207 -5.15 10.33 -2.68
C GLN A 207 -5.50 10.99 -1.33
N TYR A 208 -5.69 10.20 -0.27
CA TYR A 208 -6.12 10.65 1.05
C TYR A 208 -5.06 10.43 2.13
N ARG A 209 -3.90 9.84 1.81
CA ARG A 209 -2.84 9.51 2.78
C ARG A 209 -2.34 10.72 3.58
N ASN A 210 -2.36 11.91 2.98
CA ASN A 210 -1.90 13.16 3.60
C ASN A 210 -3.01 13.94 4.33
N ARG A 211 -4.15 13.30 4.63
CA ARG A 211 -5.30 13.93 5.32
C ARG A 211 -5.50 13.47 6.76
N GLY A 212 -4.53 12.77 7.34
CA GLY A 212 -4.57 12.33 8.74
C GLY A 212 -5.54 11.17 9.03
N LEU A 213 -6.01 10.46 8.00
CA LEU A 213 -6.99 9.39 8.17
C LEU A 213 -6.45 8.21 8.97
N GLN A 214 -5.15 7.91 8.87
CA GLN A 214 -4.50 6.86 9.65
C GLN A 214 -4.62 7.15 11.16
N LYS A 215 -4.37 8.40 11.55
CA LYS A 215 -4.57 8.85 12.93
C LYS A 215 -6.05 8.77 13.32
N LEU A 216 -6.95 9.20 12.44
CA LEU A 216 -8.40 9.16 12.68
C LEU A 216 -8.91 7.74 12.97
N PHE A 217 -8.46 6.75 12.20
CA PHE A 217 -8.77 5.34 12.45
C PHE A 217 -8.18 4.84 13.76
N LEU A 218 -6.93 5.23 14.09
CA LEU A 218 -6.30 4.86 15.35
C LEU A 218 -7.03 5.46 16.56
N ASP A 219 -7.41 6.73 16.49
CA ASP A 219 -8.19 7.41 17.53
C ASP A 219 -9.54 6.71 17.72
N ALA A 220 -10.25 6.38 16.62
CA ALA A 220 -11.48 5.59 16.67
C ALA A 220 -11.30 4.21 17.31
N LEU A 221 -10.25 3.49 16.93
CA LEU A 221 -9.92 2.18 17.50
C LEU A 221 -9.71 2.27 19.02
N LEU A 222 -8.88 3.22 19.46
CA LEU A 222 -8.51 3.38 20.87
C LEU A 222 -9.67 3.89 21.73
N GLU A 223 -10.46 4.83 21.25
CA GLU A 223 -11.52 5.43 22.08
C GLU A 223 -12.78 4.57 22.15
N THR A 224 -13.12 3.89 21.06
CA THR A 224 -14.42 3.19 20.94
C THR A 224 -14.30 1.68 21.11
N TYR A 225 -13.26 1.06 20.54
CA TYR A 225 -13.21 -0.39 20.39
C TYR A 225 -12.22 -1.07 21.34
N LEU A 226 -11.08 -0.43 21.64
CA LEU A 226 -10.01 -0.98 22.47
C LEU A 226 -9.50 0.02 23.53
N PRO A 227 -10.40 0.61 24.36
CA PRO A 227 -10.00 1.59 25.36
C PRO A 227 -9.04 1.02 26.40
N GLY A 228 -7.93 1.73 26.60
CA GLY A 228 -6.91 1.39 27.59
C GLY A 228 -6.10 0.13 27.26
N GLN A 229 -6.22 -0.41 26.05
CA GLN A 229 -5.42 -1.57 25.62
C GLN A 229 -4.11 -1.15 24.97
N GLU A 230 -3.12 -2.04 25.07
CA GLU A 230 -1.95 -2.01 24.19
C GLU A 230 -2.37 -2.47 22.79
N ILE A 231 -1.95 -1.74 21.75
CA ILE A 231 -2.23 -2.08 20.36
C ILE A 231 -0.93 -2.50 19.67
N SER A 232 -0.97 -3.61 18.96
CA SER A 232 0.15 -4.05 18.12
C SER A 232 -0.18 -4.08 16.63
N THR A 233 0.85 -4.07 15.80
CA THR A 233 0.78 -4.32 14.36
C THR A 233 2.16 -4.75 13.89
N THR A 234 2.27 -5.27 12.68
CA THR A 234 3.56 -5.52 12.03
C THR A 234 3.70 -4.68 10.77
N THR A 235 4.94 -4.36 10.42
CA THR A 235 5.27 -3.75 9.13
C THR A 235 6.71 -4.12 8.74
N TYR A 236 7.22 -3.55 7.65
CA TYR A 236 8.59 -3.71 7.16
C TYR A 236 9.65 -3.51 8.25
N ARG A 237 10.84 -4.09 8.07
CA ARG A 237 12.00 -3.82 8.95
C ARG A 237 12.69 -2.50 8.60
N LYS A 238 13.52 -1.99 9.50
CA LYS A 238 14.36 -0.82 9.23
C LYS A 238 15.24 -1.05 8.00
N GLN A 239 15.35 -0.06 7.12
CA GLN A 239 16.08 -0.11 5.85
C GLN A 239 15.51 -1.08 4.80
N ASP A 240 14.30 -1.61 5.00
CA ASP A 240 13.64 -2.39 3.96
C ASP A 240 13.33 -1.50 2.75
N LYS A 241 13.78 -1.92 1.55
CA LYS A 241 13.56 -1.20 0.29
C LYS A 241 12.09 -1.22 -0.16
N ALA A 242 11.29 -2.17 0.31
CA ALA A 242 9.87 -2.25 -0.02
C ALA A 242 9.03 -1.29 0.84
N ASP A 243 9.57 -0.77 1.94
CA ASP A 243 8.87 0.21 2.77
C ASP A 243 8.75 1.56 2.06
N THR A 244 7.52 2.02 1.88
CA THR A 244 7.15 3.29 1.24
C THR A 244 6.86 4.41 2.25
N GLY A 245 7.15 4.18 3.53
CA GLY A 245 6.90 5.12 4.62
C GLY A 245 5.92 4.60 5.68
N HIS A 246 5.58 3.31 5.66
CA HIS A 246 4.69 2.69 6.64
C HIS A 246 5.30 2.68 8.04
N ARG A 247 6.61 2.46 8.15
CA ARG A 247 7.31 2.55 9.44
C ARG A 247 7.27 3.95 10.01
N ASP A 248 7.61 4.95 9.21
CA ASP A 248 7.63 6.35 9.64
C ASP A 248 6.24 6.81 10.06
N MET A 249 5.20 6.36 9.35
CA MET A 249 3.80 6.58 9.72
C MET A 249 3.48 6.00 11.12
N LEU A 250 3.84 4.75 11.39
CA LEU A 250 3.60 4.15 12.72
C LEU A 250 4.38 4.86 13.83
N LEU A 251 5.64 5.24 13.59
CA LEU A 251 6.45 6.00 14.53
C LEU A 251 5.82 7.37 14.85
N GLN A 252 5.30 8.08 13.84
CA GLN A 252 4.60 9.36 14.02
C GLN A 252 3.29 9.21 14.79
N LEU A 253 2.62 8.06 14.69
CA LEU A 253 1.44 7.72 15.48
C LEU A 253 1.77 7.28 16.91
N GLY A 254 3.05 7.23 17.29
CA GLY A 254 3.50 6.91 18.65
C GLY A 254 3.76 5.42 18.89
N PHE A 255 3.69 4.57 17.86
CA PHE A 255 4.12 3.18 18.01
C PHE A 255 5.62 3.11 18.23
N ALA A 256 6.04 2.15 19.04
CA ALA A 256 7.43 1.83 19.28
C ALA A 256 7.81 0.48 18.66
N GLU A 257 9.01 0.43 18.10
CA GLU A 257 9.63 -0.78 17.59
C GLU A 257 9.76 -1.86 18.68
N ARG A 258 9.53 -3.13 18.30
CA ARG A 258 9.68 -4.32 19.15
C ARG A 258 10.42 -5.41 18.39
N GLU A 259 10.10 -6.69 18.65
CA GLU A 259 10.79 -7.85 18.10
C GLU A 259 10.74 -7.91 16.56
N LEU A 260 11.79 -8.48 15.98
CA LEU A 260 11.84 -8.79 14.56
C LEU A 260 11.11 -10.12 14.33
N LEU A 261 10.28 -10.17 13.30
CA LEU A 261 9.42 -11.31 12.97
C LEU A 261 9.64 -11.75 11.53
N THR A 262 9.08 -12.90 11.18
CA THR A 262 8.96 -13.36 9.79
C THR A 262 7.53 -13.82 9.58
N GLU A 263 6.82 -13.17 8.66
CA GLU A 263 5.41 -13.44 8.36
C GLU A 263 5.27 -13.80 6.90
N PHE A 264 4.65 -14.94 6.59
CA PHE A 264 4.53 -15.47 5.23
C PHE A 264 5.89 -15.55 4.48
N GLY A 265 6.97 -15.82 5.22
CA GLY A 265 8.33 -15.86 4.69
C GLY A 265 8.97 -14.48 4.48
N TYR A 266 8.26 -13.39 4.75
CA TYR A 266 8.76 -12.02 4.63
C TYR A 266 9.29 -11.49 5.97
N PRO A 267 10.47 -10.83 5.99
CA PRO A 267 11.01 -10.22 7.20
C PRO A 267 10.20 -8.98 7.62
N THR A 268 9.54 -9.03 8.77
CA THR A 268 8.77 -7.93 9.35
C THR A 268 9.31 -7.52 10.71
N GLN A 269 8.76 -6.45 11.28
CA GLN A 269 9.03 -5.99 12.64
C GLN A 269 7.71 -5.65 13.32
N ARG A 270 7.58 -6.08 14.59
CA ARG A 270 6.45 -5.71 15.42
C ARG A 270 6.56 -4.27 15.90
N PHE A 271 5.44 -3.58 15.90
CA PHE A 271 5.24 -2.26 16.46
C PHE A 271 4.16 -2.33 17.53
N VAL A 272 4.36 -1.59 18.62
CA VAL A 272 3.45 -1.56 19.76
C VAL A 272 3.19 -0.12 20.19
N LEU A 273 1.91 0.24 20.31
CA LEU A 273 1.45 1.46 20.93
C LEU A 273 1.00 1.13 22.36
N PRO A 274 1.69 1.65 23.38
CA PRO A 274 1.33 1.39 24.77
C PRO A 274 -0.03 2.02 25.11
N PRO A 275 -0.75 1.48 26.10
CA PRO A 275 -2.01 2.08 26.55
C PRO A 275 -1.74 3.49 27.11
N LYS A 276 -2.63 4.45 26.80
CA LYS A 276 -2.59 5.78 27.42
C LYS A 276 -2.75 5.62 28.94
N LYS A 277 -1.83 6.21 29.72
CA LYS A 277 -1.96 6.24 31.19
C LYS A 277 -3.14 7.14 31.57
N GLN A 278 -3.87 6.78 32.61
CA GLN A 278 -5.05 7.52 33.12
C GLN A 278 -4.79 8.99 33.51
N GLU A 279 -3.54 9.46 33.53
CA GLU A 279 -3.18 10.84 33.90
C GLU A 279 -3.26 11.85 32.74
N ASP A 280 -3.49 11.41 31.49
CA ASP A 280 -3.56 12.27 30.29
C ASP A 280 -4.99 12.44 29.72
N MET A 281 -6.05 12.16 30.50
CA MET A 281 -7.47 12.33 30.12
C MET A 281 -8.14 13.47 30.89
#